data_AF-A0A6A5MXC9-F1
#
_entry.id   AF-A0A6A5MXC9-F1
#
_cell.length_a   1.000
_cell.length_b   1.000
_cell.length_c   1.000
_cell.angle_alpha   90.00
_cell.angle_beta   90.00
_cell.angle_gamma   90.00
#
_symmetry.space_group_name_H-M   'P 1'
#
loop_
_entity.id
_entity.type
_entity.pdbx_description
1 polymer ?
#
loop_
_entity_poly.entity_id
_entity_poly.type
_entity_poly.pdbx_seq_one_letter_code
_entity_poly.pdbx_strand_id
1 'polypeptide(L)'
;MLLLLMPRVYLHSPNKIAIIDHEKKKTFVVHKNAMPDTVVWNPWDRKAKAVAADLGVGDYKVMICVSSAAIETPIVLKPFEEWKGYQELSTVSSSYCNGQLDPSRVLYSSTLHSPC
;
A
#
# COMPACT_ATOMS: atom_id res chain seq x y z
N MET A 1 3.77 -11.75 9.49
CA MET A 1 2.97 -10.51 9.38
C MET A 1 3.34 -9.60 10.55
N LEU A 2 4.26 -8.66 10.36
CA LEU A 2 4.79 -7.84 11.46
C LEU A 2 3.77 -6.78 11.89
N LEU A 3 3.28 -6.95 13.12
CA LEU A 3 2.64 -5.96 13.98
C LEU A 3 3.14 -4.55 13.64
N LEU A 4 2.29 -3.65 13.15
CA LEU A 4 2.40 -2.25 13.53
C LEU A 4 1.03 -1.62 13.66
N LEU A 5 0.76 -1.16 14.87
CA LEU A 5 -0.27 -0.19 15.20
C LEU A 5 0.06 1.21 14.63
N MET A 6 1.13 1.36 13.86
CA MET A 6 1.68 2.65 13.43
C MET A 6 1.84 2.67 11.90
N PRO A 7 1.50 3.78 11.22
CA PRO A 7 1.72 3.90 9.79
C PRO A 7 3.19 3.66 9.45
N ARG A 8 3.43 2.97 8.34
CA ARG A 8 4.77 2.81 7.76
C ARG A 8 4.95 3.79 6.64
N VAL A 9 6.03 4.55 6.69
CA VAL A 9 6.43 5.49 5.66
C VAL A 9 7.60 4.89 4.89
N TYR A 10 7.43 4.76 3.58
CA TYR A 10 8.46 4.34 2.64
C TYR A 10 8.93 5.57 1.88
N LEU A 11 10.16 5.99 2.17
CA LEU A 11 10.78 7.17 1.57
C LEU A 11 11.25 6.86 0.15
N HIS A 12 11.10 7.82 -0.75
CA HIS A 12 11.55 7.69 -2.15
C HIS A 12 11.07 6.39 -2.82
N SER A 13 9.85 5.97 -2.52
CA SER A 13 9.27 4.74 -3.02
C SER A 13 8.99 4.84 -4.53
N PRO A 14 9.01 3.72 -5.27
CA PRO A 14 8.66 3.71 -6.68
C PRO A 14 7.29 4.32 -6.98
N ASN A 15 7.13 4.90 -8.17
CA ASN A 15 5.87 5.49 -8.60
C ASN A 15 4.75 4.47 -8.81
N LYS A 16 5.07 3.17 -8.88
CA LYS A 16 4.11 2.09 -9.08
C LYS A 16 4.18 1.12 -7.90
N ILE A 17 3.07 0.98 -7.18
CA ILE A 17 2.95 0.12 -6.00
C ILE A 17 1.88 -0.92 -6.31
N ALA A 18 2.20 -2.20 -6.10
CA ALA A 18 1.27 -3.30 -6.27
C ALA A 18 0.77 -3.80 -4.91
N ILE A 19 -0.55 -3.93 -4.78
CA ILE A 19 -1.24 -4.54 -3.64
C ILE A 19 -1.85 -5.82 -4.17
N ILE A 20 -1.34 -6.97 -3.70
CA ILE A 20 -1.75 -8.28 -4.20
C ILE A 20 -2.74 -8.87 -3.21
N ASP A 21 -4.00 -9.00 -3.64
CA ASP A 21 -5.03 -9.74 -2.93
C ASP A 21 -5.09 -11.16 -3.50
N HIS A 22 -4.47 -12.09 -2.79
CA HIS A 22 -4.43 -13.50 -3.19
C HIS A 22 -5.82 -14.16 -3.15
N GLU A 23 -6.65 -13.81 -2.17
CA GLU A 23 -7.99 -14.39 -2.00
C GLU A 23 -8.89 -13.98 -3.16
N LYS A 24 -8.86 -12.70 -3.53
CA LYS A 24 -9.62 -12.17 -4.67
C LYS A 24 -8.94 -12.34 -6.03
N LYS A 25 -7.75 -12.94 -6.07
CA LYS A 25 -6.90 -13.12 -7.27
C LYS A 25 -6.77 -11.81 -8.06
N LYS A 26 -6.62 -10.70 -7.35
CA LYS A 26 -6.64 -9.35 -7.92
C LYS A 26 -5.44 -8.57 -7.44
N THR A 27 -4.82 -7.83 -8.35
CA THR A 27 -3.77 -6.88 -8.00
C THR A 27 -4.30 -5.48 -8.20
N PHE A 28 -4.30 -4.69 -7.13
CA PHE A 28 -4.52 -3.25 -7.21
C PHE A 28 -3.18 -2.57 -7.45
N VAL A 29 -3.14 -1.63 -8.39
CA VAL A 29 -1.96 -0.87 -8.73
C VAL A 29 -2.22 0.58 -8.38
N VAL A 30 -1.43 1.10 -7.46
CA VAL A 30 -1.36 2.53 -7.18
C VAL A 30 -0.24 3.11 -8.02
N HIS A 31 -0.57 4.03 -8.91
CA HIS A 31 0.40 4.83 -9.65
C HIS A 31 0.39 6.26 -9.11
N LYS A 32 1.57 6.79 -8.78
CA LYS A 32 1.71 8.11 -8.17
C LYS A 32 2.66 8.99 -8.96
N ASN A 33 2.38 10.29 -8.95
CA ASN A 33 3.22 11.30 -9.57
C ASN A 33 3.41 12.50 -8.64
N ALA A 34 4.59 13.13 -8.76
CA ALA A 34 5.01 14.31 -8.01
C ALA A 34 5.02 14.15 -6.46
N MET A 35 4.92 12.92 -5.96
CA MET A 35 4.94 12.55 -4.55
C MET A 35 6.00 11.45 -4.29
N PRO A 36 7.12 11.76 -3.63
CA PRO A 36 8.25 10.83 -3.50
C PRO A 36 8.00 9.67 -2.55
N ASP A 37 7.07 9.80 -1.59
CA ASP A 37 6.93 8.85 -0.49
C ASP A 37 5.62 8.05 -0.58
N THR A 38 5.54 6.97 0.19
CA THR A 38 4.32 6.16 0.33
C THR A 38 4.05 5.85 1.79
N VAL A 39 2.81 6.08 2.22
CA VAL A 39 2.34 5.64 3.54
C VAL A 39 1.49 4.40 3.38
N VAL A 40 1.79 3.37 4.18
CA VAL A 40 0.97 2.17 4.31
C VAL A 40 0.42 2.11 5.73
N TRP A 41 -0.90 2.01 5.84
CA TRP A 41 -1.57 2.04 7.14
C TRP A 41 -2.80 1.12 7.20
N ASN A 42 -2.98 0.52 8.37
CA ASN A 42 -4.19 -0.18 8.77
C ASN A 42 -4.41 0.11 10.27
N PRO A 43 -5.62 0.53 10.71
CA PRO A 43 -5.84 0.92 12.09
C PRO A 43 -5.74 -0.26 13.07
N TRP A 44 -6.03 -1.48 12.62
CA TRP A 44 -6.24 -2.63 13.49
C TRP A 44 -7.32 -2.39 14.56
N ASP A 45 -7.63 -3.42 15.35
CA ASP A 45 -8.77 -3.42 16.27
C ASP A 45 -8.73 -2.29 17.34
N ARG A 46 -7.54 -2.00 17.87
CA ARG A 46 -7.37 -1.07 19.01
C ARG A 46 -7.37 0.41 18.63
N LYS A 47 -6.99 0.78 17.40
CA LYS A 47 -6.96 2.19 16.94
C LYS A 47 -8.15 2.54 16.05
N ALA A 48 -8.85 1.57 15.44
CA ALA A 48 -10.02 1.85 14.60
C ALA A 48 -11.04 2.75 15.32
N LYS A 49 -11.39 2.43 16.57
CA LYS A 49 -12.38 3.22 17.34
C LYS A 49 -11.98 4.67 17.63
N ALA A 50 -10.69 5.00 17.64
CA ALA A 50 -10.21 6.34 18.03
C ALA A 50 -9.80 7.22 16.84
N VAL A 51 -9.25 6.63 15.77
CA VAL A 51 -8.71 7.39 14.61
C VAL A 51 -9.43 7.09 13.29
N ALA A 52 -10.40 6.18 13.29
CA ALA A 52 -11.24 5.85 12.14
C ALA A 52 -12.67 5.57 12.62
N ALA A 53 -13.28 6.59 13.24
CA ALA A 53 -14.62 6.50 13.86
C ALA A 53 -15.75 6.23 12.85
N ASP A 54 -15.47 6.39 11.56
CA ASP A 54 -16.33 6.07 10.43
C ASP A 54 -16.24 4.59 9.99
N LEU A 55 -15.25 3.83 10.47
CA LEU A 55 -15.13 2.40 10.20
C LEU A 55 -15.96 1.57 11.17
N GLY A 56 -16.72 0.62 10.61
CA GLY A 56 -17.47 -0.38 11.35
C GLY A 56 -16.56 -1.36 12.11
N VAL A 57 -17.17 -2.09 13.03
CA VAL A 57 -16.47 -3.13 13.80
C VAL A 57 -15.97 -4.21 12.84
N GLY A 58 -14.65 -4.33 12.71
CA GLY A 58 -14.00 -5.34 11.87
C GLY A 58 -13.66 -4.90 10.45
N ASP A 59 -14.05 -3.69 10.01
CA ASP A 59 -13.77 -3.19 8.66
C ASP A 59 -12.25 -3.11 8.37
N TYR A 60 -11.45 -2.88 9.40
CA TYR A 60 -9.99 -2.91 9.32
C TYR A 60 -9.46 -4.24 8.75
N LYS A 61 -10.21 -5.35 8.81
CA LYS A 61 -9.75 -6.65 8.28
C LYS A 61 -9.79 -6.72 6.75
N VAL A 62 -10.59 -5.87 6.11
CA VAL A 62 -10.83 -5.92 4.65
C VAL A 62 -10.34 -4.67 3.93
N MET A 63 -9.51 -3.86 4.58
CA MET A 63 -8.94 -2.64 4.01
C MET A 63 -7.46 -2.47 4.31
N ILE A 64 -6.81 -1.67 3.47
CA ILE A 64 -5.48 -1.11 3.72
C ILE A 64 -5.42 0.26 3.05
N CYS A 65 -4.84 1.25 3.73
CA CYS A 65 -4.58 2.54 3.14
C CYS A 65 -3.18 2.53 2.52
N VAL A 66 -3.11 2.91 1.24
CA VAL A 66 -1.86 3.20 0.54
C VAL A 66 -1.96 4.60 -0.03
N SER A 67 -1.16 5.51 0.52
CA SER A 67 -1.23 6.94 0.22
C SER A 67 0.07 7.42 -0.40
N SER A 68 -0.05 8.17 -1.48
CA SER A 68 1.04 8.94 -2.07
C SER A 68 1.29 10.18 -1.23
N ALA A 69 2.56 10.47 -0.92
CA ALA A 69 2.89 11.57 -0.01
C ALA A 69 4.24 12.23 -0.36
N ALA A 70 4.46 13.42 0.20
CA ALA A 70 5.75 14.10 0.27
C ALA A 70 5.99 14.46 1.74
N ILE A 71 6.69 13.60 2.47
CA ILE A 71 6.86 13.67 3.93
C ILE A 71 8.28 14.11 4.29
N GLU A 72 9.29 13.43 3.76
CA GLU A 72 10.70 13.71 4.09
C GLU A 72 11.12 15.08 3.55
N THR A 73 10.83 15.31 2.27
CA THR A 73 11.17 16.53 1.56
C THR A 73 9.90 17.30 1.22
N PRO A 74 9.61 18.40 1.92
CA PRO A 74 8.46 19.23 1.63
C PRO A 74 8.52 19.80 0.22
N ILE A 75 7.36 19.87 -0.42
CA ILE A 75 7.20 20.62 -1.68
C ILE A 75 7.13 22.11 -1.32
N VAL A 76 8.12 22.88 -1.76
CA VAL A 76 8.20 24.33 -1.53
C VAL A 76 7.83 25.06 -2.81
N LEU A 77 6.86 25.98 -2.73
CA LEU A 77 6.43 26.83 -3.83
C LEU A 77 6.81 28.29 -3.56
N LYS A 78 7.38 28.95 -4.58
CA LYS A 78 7.58 30.40 -4.61
C LYS A 78 6.31 31.12 -5.08
N PRO A 79 6.21 32.45 -4.92
CA PRO A 79 5.10 33.21 -5.48
C PRO A 79 4.91 32.89 -6.97
N PHE A 80 3.65 32.62 -7.35
CA PHE A 80 3.22 32.27 -8.71
C PHE A 80 3.64 30.87 -9.22
N GLU A 81 4.25 30.02 -8.38
CA GLU A 81 4.47 28.62 -8.75
C GLU A 81 3.24 27.75 -8.44
N GLU A 82 3.07 26.68 -9.21
CA GLU A 82 2.03 25.67 -9.02
C GLU A 82 2.67 24.29 -8.83
N TRP A 83 2.08 23.48 -7.96
CA TRP A 83 2.37 22.05 -7.86
C TRP A 83 1.14 21.23 -8.24
N LYS A 84 1.37 20.17 -9.02
CA LYS A 84 0.34 19.22 -9.43
C LYS A 84 0.90 17.81 -9.22
N GLY A 85 0.18 17.01 -8.45
CA GLY A 85 0.43 15.59 -8.26
C GLY A 85 -0.87 14.81 -8.41
N TYR A 86 -0.74 13.50 -8.60
CA TYR A 86 -1.90 12.62 -8.66
C TYR A 86 -1.57 11.24 -8.09
N GLN A 87 -2.64 10.58 -7.67
CA GLN A 87 -2.66 9.16 -7.38
C GLN A 87 -3.75 8.52 -8.23
N GLU A 88 -3.38 7.50 -8.99
CA GLU A 88 -4.29 6.69 -9.80
C GLU A 88 -4.38 5.28 -9.22
N LEU A 89 -5.59 4.74 -9.17
CA LEU A 89 -5.85 3.38 -8.74
C LEU A 89 -6.40 2.58 -9.93
N SER A 90 -5.73 1.49 -10.27
CA SER A 90 -6.18 0.54 -11.29
C SER A 90 -6.17 -0.89 -10.76
N THR A 91 -6.83 -1.80 -11.47
CA THR A 91 -6.85 -3.22 -11.12
C THR A 91 -6.45 -4.07 -12.31
N VAL A 92 -5.68 -5.12 -12.05
CA VAL A 92 -5.36 -6.17 -13.03
C VAL A 92 -5.66 -7.55 -12.43
N SER A 93 -5.89 -8.54 -13.29
CA SER A 93 -5.90 -9.93 -12.85
C SER A 93 -4.54 -10.27 -12.23
N SER A 94 -4.55 -10.93 -11.07
CA SER A 94 -3.31 -11.37 -10.46
C SER A 94 -2.87 -12.69 -11.09
N SER A 95 -1.73 -12.68 -11.80
CA SER A 95 -0.99 -13.90 -12.14
C SER A 95 -0.22 -14.45 -10.92
N TYR A 96 -0.09 -13.66 -9.85
CA TYR A 96 0.51 -14.05 -8.57
C TYR A 96 -0.54 -14.69 -7.66
N CYS A 97 -0.77 -15.97 -7.89
CA CYS A 97 -1.80 -16.79 -7.22
C CYS A 97 -1.21 -17.85 -6.27
N ASN A 98 0.10 -18.13 -6.34
CA ASN A 98 0.72 -19.32 -5.72
C ASN A 98 1.23 -19.13 -4.28
N GLY A 99 1.11 -17.93 -3.70
CA GLY A 99 1.60 -17.63 -2.36
C GLY A 99 3.12 -17.57 -2.22
N GLN A 100 3.88 -17.43 -3.33
CA GLN A 100 5.34 -17.32 -3.31
C GLN A 100 5.85 -16.05 -2.60
N LEU A 101 4.98 -15.06 -2.36
CA LEU A 101 5.27 -13.85 -1.56
C LEU A 101 4.71 -13.91 -0.13
N ASP A 102 4.13 -15.04 0.28
CA ASP A 102 3.78 -15.29 1.69
C ASP A 102 5.09 -15.23 2.51
N PRO A 103 5.25 -14.30 3.45
CA PRO A 103 6.46 -14.19 4.26
C PRO A 103 6.84 -15.50 4.96
N SER A 104 5.85 -16.36 5.22
CA SER A 104 6.02 -17.68 5.84
C SER A 104 6.60 -18.72 4.86
N ARG A 105 6.38 -18.55 3.55
CA ARG A 105 6.86 -19.45 2.48
C ARG A 105 8.16 -18.96 1.83
N VAL A 106 8.38 -17.64 1.77
CA VAL A 106 9.59 -17.01 1.21
C VAL A 106 10.87 -17.45 1.94
N LEU A 107 10.79 -17.70 3.25
CA LEU A 107 11.95 -18.18 4.02
C LEU A 107 12.40 -19.61 3.68
N TYR A 108 11.59 -20.38 2.94
CA TYR A 108 11.81 -21.82 2.73
C TYR A 108 11.82 -22.27 1.26
N SER A 109 11.64 -21.38 0.29
CA SER A 109 11.41 -21.80 -1.10
C SER A 109 12.39 -21.11 -2.06
N SER A 110 13.49 -21.79 -2.35
CA SER A 110 14.24 -21.66 -3.60
C SER A 110 13.61 -22.57 -4.65
N THR A 111 13.30 -22.01 -5.82
CA THR A 111 12.86 -22.65 -7.08
C THR A 111 11.47 -23.28 -7.12
N LEU A 112 10.55 -22.63 -7.85
CA LEU A 112 9.86 -23.16 -9.04
C LEU A 112 8.84 -22.14 -9.57
N HIS A 113 9.04 -21.70 -10.80
CA HIS A 113 8.05 -20.93 -11.57
C HIS A 113 6.98 -21.91 -12.07
N SER A 114 5.73 -21.69 -11.68
CA SER A 114 4.57 -22.30 -12.33
C SER A 114 3.61 -21.17 -12.69
N PRO A 115 3.24 -21.02 -13.97
CA PRO A 115 2.24 -20.04 -14.35
C PRO A 115 0.85 -20.51 -13.92
N CYS A 116 0.10 -19.62 -13.28
CA CYS A 116 -1.32 -19.45 -13.59
C CYS A 116 -1.41 -18.86 -15.01
#